data_AF-A0A6N0LDF6-F1
#
_entry.id   AF-A0A6N0LDF6-F1
#
_cell.length_a   1.000
_cell.length_b   1.000
_cell.length_c   1.000
_cell.angle_alpha   90.00
_cell.angle_beta   90.00
_cell.angle_gamma   90.00
#
_symmetry.space_group_name_H-M   'P 1'
#
loop_
_entity.id
_entity.type
_entity.pdbx_description
1 polymer ?
#
loop_
_entity_poly.entity_id
_entity_poly.type
_entity_poly.pdbx_seq_one_letter_code
_entity_poly.pdbx_strand_id
1 'polypeptide(L)'
;MHRIRSPAYPSCLLNLDYLEEFSLSNLYATKPLHAHLGDTALPSYLVICPGDILADLYNDYGARLLEQNVRSFLQAKGGVNKGIRNTILHEPEYFFSYNNGITATASDIEIIYKEGRSCISRIVDLQIVNGGQTTASLAKAKIKDKADLSKIFVQMKLTIVSDSQSEKIIPKISEYANTQNKVNISDLSANHPYHIKIEELSRKLWAPPTKTVLRDSGWFYERSRGQYNEMLASGNRNLLKIKYPKTQLFTKTDLAKYMMIWDSPEPKWVNMGAQKNFAKFSEYISKNWKKMEAEGKVNDYYFKKIVARAIIFKQTEKLVSAQEWYTNGYRANIVIYTLAYLSYFLKKNSKKIDYLRMWKEQCLSANFEKVLVELTREINNILTSPNQARTTNNTSEWAKKDACWGTIIAESQKLDTFITSEFIKELIDKEKAELIVDEANHKQKIADAISIQNKINSIDKYFWRDFLQYLEKEHQVGFKEKGILKAAGLKVKDLSSKQCFVLERLLEQHGEEFEKIQSYGKLSLHDY
;
A
#
# COMPACT_ATOMS: atom_id res chain seq x y z
N MET A 1 32.12 38.85 -26.36
CA MET A 1 31.71 39.14 -27.75
C MET A 1 31.97 37.92 -28.62
N HIS A 2 31.11 37.70 -29.61
CA HIS A 2 31.04 36.58 -30.56
C HIS A 2 30.35 35.29 -30.10
N ARG A 3 29.13 35.07 -30.62
CA ARG A 3 28.80 33.90 -31.47
C ARG A 3 27.48 34.10 -32.25
N ILE A 4 27.65 34.11 -33.59
CA ILE A 4 26.82 33.54 -34.66
C ILE A 4 25.31 33.86 -34.67
N ARG A 5 24.92 34.64 -35.69
CA ARG A 5 23.56 35.03 -36.09
C ARG A 5 22.73 33.82 -36.52
N SER A 6 21.50 33.74 -36.04
CA SER A 6 20.37 33.03 -36.67
C SER A 6 19.36 34.08 -37.15
N PRO A 7 18.74 33.92 -38.33
CA PRO A 7 18.01 34.99 -38.99
C PRO A 7 16.66 35.26 -38.34
N ALA A 8 16.29 36.54 -38.34
CA ALA A 8 14.99 37.06 -37.97
C ALA A 8 13.88 36.39 -38.79
N TYR A 9 12.82 35.96 -38.12
CA TYR A 9 11.52 35.79 -38.75
C TYR A 9 10.67 37.04 -38.49
N PRO A 10 10.04 37.61 -39.53
CA PRO A 10 9.29 38.83 -39.46
C PRO A 10 7.94 38.60 -38.75
N SER A 11 7.45 39.69 -38.16
CA SER A 11 6.04 39.92 -37.85
C SER A 11 5.12 39.36 -38.95
N CYS A 12 4.47 38.24 -38.66
CA CYS A 12 3.31 37.79 -39.41
C CYS A 12 2.11 37.93 -38.50
N LEU A 13 1.26 38.90 -38.82
CA LEU A 13 -0.16 38.89 -38.47
C LEU A 13 -0.73 37.53 -38.92
N LEU A 14 -0.79 36.57 -38.00
CA LEU A 14 -1.65 35.41 -38.15
C LEU A 14 -3.04 35.83 -37.71
N ASN A 15 -3.77 36.45 -38.63
CA ASN A 15 -5.22 36.21 -38.70
C ASN A 15 -5.37 34.70 -38.93
N LEU A 16 -5.55 33.97 -37.83
CA LEU A 16 -5.95 32.59 -37.85
C LEU A 16 -7.34 32.54 -37.23
N ASP A 17 -8.35 32.67 -38.08
CA ASP A 17 -9.67 32.16 -37.80
C ASP A 17 -9.54 30.64 -37.59
N TYR A 18 -9.47 30.21 -36.33
CA TYR A 18 -9.70 28.81 -35.94
C TYR A 18 -10.88 28.78 -34.96
N LEU A 19 -12.10 28.86 -35.51
CA LEU A 19 -13.26 28.26 -34.87
C LEU A 19 -13.20 26.76 -35.20
N GLU A 20 -12.49 25.96 -34.39
CA GLU A 20 -12.54 24.49 -34.53
C GLU A 20 -13.88 24.00 -33.95
N GLU A 21 -14.88 23.86 -34.82
CA GLU A 21 -16.17 23.26 -34.48
C GLU A 21 -16.05 21.74 -34.35
N PHE A 22 -16.27 21.18 -33.16
CA PHE A 22 -16.39 19.73 -33.00
C PHE A 22 -17.80 19.27 -33.35
N SER A 23 -18.01 18.82 -34.59
CA SER A 23 -19.18 18.00 -34.93
C SER A 23 -18.97 16.57 -34.44
N LEU A 24 -19.27 16.34 -33.16
CA LEU A 24 -19.33 15.00 -32.57
C LEU A 24 -20.64 14.32 -32.99
N SER A 25 -20.80 14.09 -34.29
CA SER A 25 -21.98 13.48 -34.87
C SER A 25 -22.25 12.05 -34.37
N ASN A 26 -21.42 11.48 -33.50
CA ASN A 26 -21.59 10.17 -32.87
C ASN A 26 -21.65 10.18 -31.33
N LEU A 27 -21.66 11.34 -30.65
CA LEU A 27 -21.91 11.38 -29.19
C LEU A 27 -23.40 11.17 -28.85
N TYR A 28 -24.09 10.32 -29.61
CA TYR A 28 -25.51 9.98 -29.43
C TYR A 28 -25.79 9.19 -28.15
N ALA A 29 -24.80 8.95 -27.29
CA ALA A 29 -24.88 7.85 -26.36
C ALA A 29 -25.46 8.20 -24.98
N THR A 30 -25.33 9.40 -24.40
CA THR A 30 -25.87 9.61 -23.03
C THR A 30 -26.39 10.99 -22.70
N LYS A 31 -27.43 11.00 -21.84
CA LYS A 31 -28.04 12.19 -21.25
C LYS A 31 -27.02 12.89 -20.34
N PRO A 32 -26.56 14.11 -20.67
CA PRO A 32 -25.73 14.85 -19.73
C PRO A 32 -26.56 15.16 -18.48
N LEU A 33 -26.04 14.81 -17.31
CA LEU A 33 -26.70 15.12 -16.04
C LEU A 33 -26.14 16.44 -15.53
N HIS A 34 -27.03 17.42 -15.29
CA HIS A 34 -26.65 18.69 -14.70
C HIS A 34 -26.13 18.46 -13.27
N ALA A 35 -24.92 18.95 -13.01
CA ALA A 35 -24.29 18.92 -11.68
C ALA A 35 -24.48 20.26 -10.94
N HIS A 36 -25.59 20.93 -11.17
CA HIS A 36 -25.96 22.21 -10.58
C HIS A 36 -27.48 22.39 -10.57
N LEU A 37 -27.98 23.26 -9.70
CA LEU A 37 -29.38 23.67 -9.64
C LEU A 37 -29.46 25.17 -9.94
N GLY A 38 -30.31 25.56 -10.89
CA GLY A 38 -30.46 26.97 -11.30
C GLY A 38 -29.21 27.56 -11.97
N ASP A 39 -29.10 28.88 -11.96
CA ASP A 39 -27.97 29.58 -12.59
C ASP A 39 -26.68 29.37 -11.78
N THR A 40 -25.58 29.10 -12.48
CA THR A 40 -24.25 28.91 -11.89
C THR A 40 -23.20 29.60 -12.73
N ALA A 41 -22.16 30.11 -12.08
CA ALA A 41 -21.00 30.68 -12.75
C ALA A 41 -20.16 29.64 -13.50
N LEU A 42 -20.33 28.34 -13.20
CA LEU A 42 -19.61 27.24 -13.83
C LEU A 42 -20.57 26.08 -14.13
N PRO A 43 -21.35 26.16 -15.23
CA PRO A 43 -22.22 25.07 -15.65
C PRO A 43 -21.41 23.78 -15.79
N SER A 44 -21.86 22.75 -15.10
CA SER A 44 -21.15 21.47 -15.02
C SER A 44 -22.08 20.31 -15.31
N TYR A 45 -21.54 19.30 -16.00
CA TYR A 45 -22.26 18.14 -16.50
C TYR A 45 -21.50 16.85 -16.17
N LEU A 46 -22.25 15.81 -15.82
CA LEU A 46 -21.76 14.45 -15.78
C LEU A 46 -22.19 13.74 -17.07
N VAL A 47 -21.23 13.26 -17.83
CA VAL A 47 -21.43 12.63 -19.13
C VAL A 47 -20.83 11.22 -19.08
N ILE A 48 -21.45 10.24 -19.73
CA ILE A 48 -20.85 8.92 -19.92
C ILE A 48 -20.39 8.85 -21.37
N CYS A 49 -19.08 8.90 -21.58
CA CYS A 49 -18.45 8.93 -22.88
C CYS A 49 -18.11 7.50 -23.34
N PRO A 50 -18.57 7.06 -24.52
CA PRO A 50 -18.08 5.83 -25.15
C PRO A 50 -16.56 5.83 -25.33
N GLY A 51 -15.93 4.69 -25.05
CA GLY A 51 -14.47 4.55 -25.07
C GLY A 51 -13.86 4.69 -26.47
N ASP A 52 -14.60 4.33 -27.50
CA ASP A 52 -14.24 4.48 -28.91
C ASP A 52 -14.15 5.96 -29.32
N ILE A 53 -15.11 6.79 -28.94
CA ILE A 53 -15.11 8.22 -29.22
C ILE A 53 -13.93 8.91 -28.51
N LEU A 54 -13.70 8.56 -27.25
CA LEU A 54 -12.58 9.13 -26.49
C LEU A 54 -11.21 8.71 -27.07
N ALA A 55 -11.12 7.48 -27.58
CA ALA A 55 -9.93 7.00 -28.29
C ALA A 55 -9.70 7.77 -29.59
N ASP A 56 -10.75 8.00 -30.38
CA ASP A 56 -10.66 8.72 -31.66
C ASP A 56 -10.28 10.19 -31.46
N LEU A 57 -10.89 10.87 -30.48
CA LEU A 57 -10.49 12.23 -30.11
C LEU A 57 -9.00 12.34 -29.78
N TYR A 58 -8.44 11.35 -29.08
CA TYR A 58 -7.02 11.35 -28.80
C TYR A 58 -6.16 11.03 -30.04
N ASN A 59 -6.62 10.14 -30.92
CA ASN A 59 -5.89 9.80 -32.14
C ASN A 59 -5.81 10.99 -33.10
N ASP A 60 -6.89 11.76 -33.22
CA ASP A 60 -7.01 12.89 -34.15
C ASP A 60 -6.26 14.13 -33.64
N TYR A 61 -6.36 14.43 -32.34
CA TYR A 61 -5.85 15.69 -31.77
C TYR A 61 -4.58 15.51 -30.93
N GLY A 62 -4.32 14.29 -30.44
CA GLY A 62 -3.09 13.94 -29.72
C GLY A 62 -2.89 14.76 -28.45
N ALA A 63 -1.68 15.30 -28.30
CA ALA A 63 -1.28 16.08 -27.13
C ALA A 63 -2.07 17.38 -26.97
N ARG A 64 -2.62 17.94 -28.07
CA ARG A 64 -3.38 19.20 -28.07
C ARG A 64 -4.67 19.12 -27.26
N LEU A 65 -5.26 17.93 -27.15
CA LEU A 65 -6.42 17.64 -26.29
C LEU A 65 -6.08 17.72 -24.79
N LEU A 66 -4.79 17.74 -24.44
CA LEU A 66 -4.26 17.71 -23.08
C LEU A 66 -3.43 18.97 -22.72
N GLU A 67 -3.23 19.91 -23.65
CA GLU A 67 -2.02 20.76 -23.68
C GLU A 67 -2.07 22.01 -22.79
N GLN A 68 -3.22 22.35 -22.18
CA GLN A 68 -3.26 23.41 -21.17
C GLN A 68 -2.78 22.99 -19.78
N ASN A 69 -2.27 21.76 -19.63
CA ASN A 69 -1.57 21.34 -18.42
C ASN A 69 -0.09 21.10 -18.70
N VAL A 70 0.76 21.96 -18.14
CA VAL A 70 2.22 21.85 -18.16
C VAL A 70 2.68 20.58 -17.45
N ARG A 71 2.60 19.46 -18.16
CA ARG A 71 3.44 18.27 -18.05
C ARG A 71 3.29 17.55 -19.37
N SER A 72 4.30 17.71 -20.21
CA SER A 72 4.53 16.86 -21.38
C SER A 72 4.32 15.41 -20.94
N PHE A 73 3.23 14.81 -21.40
CA PHE A 73 2.75 13.48 -20.98
C PHE A 73 3.64 12.33 -21.52
N LEU A 74 4.80 12.69 -22.08
CA LEU A 74 5.79 11.82 -22.69
C LEU A 74 6.66 11.12 -21.65
N GLN A 75 6.07 10.34 -20.73
CA GLN A 75 6.74 9.18 -20.14
C GLN A 75 5.72 8.05 -19.89
N ALA A 76 5.42 7.31 -20.97
CA ALA A 76 4.56 6.13 -21.01
C ALA A 76 5.12 4.89 -20.25
N LYS A 77 5.59 5.06 -19.00
CA LYS A 77 6.16 3.98 -18.18
C LYS A 77 5.67 4.08 -16.73
N GLY A 78 4.46 3.61 -16.46
CA GLY A 78 3.89 3.52 -15.11
C GLY A 78 2.98 2.29 -14.91
N GLY A 79 2.82 1.83 -13.66
CA GLY A 79 1.98 0.67 -13.31
C GLY A 79 0.47 0.90 -13.49
N VAL A 80 0.01 2.16 -13.42
CA VAL A 80 -1.40 2.53 -13.65
C VAL A 80 -1.84 2.18 -15.07
N ASN A 81 -0.98 2.44 -16.07
CA ASN A 81 -1.25 2.12 -17.48
C ASN A 81 -1.36 0.60 -17.71
N LYS A 82 -0.71 -0.24 -16.89
CA LYS A 82 -0.86 -1.70 -16.98
C LYS A 82 -2.24 -2.14 -16.50
N GLY A 83 -2.75 -1.56 -15.41
CA GLY A 83 -4.09 -1.84 -14.89
C GLY A 83 -5.17 -1.46 -15.90
N ILE A 84 -5.14 -0.21 -16.38
CA ILE A 84 -6.09 0.30 -17.39
C ILE A 84 -6.06 -0.59 -18.64
N ARG A 85 -4.87 -0.86 -19.21
CA ARG A 85 -4.74 -1.73 -20.38
C ARG A 85 -5.23 -3.16 -20.11
N ASN A 86 -5.00 -3.70 -18.91
CA ASN A 86 -5.49 -5.03 -18.56
C ASN A 86 -7.02 -5.09 -18.58
N THR A 87 -7.68 -4.08 -18.00
CA THR A 87 -9.14 -3.98 -18.05
C THR A 87 -9.64 -3.80 -19.47
N ILE A 88 -9.01 -2.96 -20.31
CA ILE A 88 -9.41 -2.79 -21.72
C ILE A 88 -9.40 -4.15 -22.45
N LEU A 89 -8.37 -4.96 -22.25
CA LEU A 89 -8.16 -6.18 -23.05
C LEU A 89 -8.92 -7.40 -22.54
N HIS A 90 -9.09 -7.54 -21.23
CA HIS A 90 -9.61 -8.77 -20.63
C HIS A 90 -10.97 -8.59 -19.94
N GLU A 91 -11.28 -7.36 -19.51
CA GLU A 91 -12.42 -7.06 -18.65
C GLU A 91 -13.14 -5.75 -19.07
N PRO A 92 -13.43 -5.52 -20.38
CA PRO A 92 -13.90 -4.22 -20.87
C PRO A 92 -15.23 -3.77 -20.26
N GLU A 93 -16.10 -4.71 -19.90
CA GLU A 93 -17.42 -4.42 -19.29
C GLU A 93 -17.30 -3.80 -17.89
N TYR A 94 -16.18 -4.05 -17.19
CA TYR A 94 -15.91 -3.50 -15.88
C TYR A 94 -15.15 -2.15 -15.95
N PHE A 95 -14.87 -1.64 -17.15
CA PHE A 95 -14.01 -0.47 -17.32
C PHE A 95 -14.53 0.75 -16.56
N PHE A 96 -15.83 1.02 -16.66
CA PHE A 96 -16.51 2.12 -15.96
C PHE A 96 -16.34 2.03 -14.43
N SER A 97 -16.33 0.82 -13.88
CA SER A 97 -16.24 0.56 -12.44
C SER A 97 -14.80 0.56 -11.92
N TYR A 98 -13.84 0.06 -12.72
CA TYR A 98 -12.46 -0.16 -12.27
C TYR A 98 -11.53 1.01 -12.53
N ASN A 99 -11.85 1.86 -13.51
CA ASN A 99 -10.95 2.93 -13.96
C ASN A 99 -11.56 4.29 -13.68
N ASN A 100 -10.70 5.23 -13.28
CA ASN A 100 -11.11 6.61 -13.11
C ASN A 100 -11.55 7.21 -14.46
N GLY A 101 -12.61 8.01 -14.39
CA GLY A 101 -13.09 8.83 -15.49
C GLY A 101 -12.12 9.95 -15.89
N ILE A 102 -12.63 10.87 -16.70
CA ILE A 102 -11.92 12.07 -17.15
C ILE A 102 -12.56 13.33 -16.58
N THR A 103 -11.76 14.37 -16.38
CA THR A 103 -12.26 15.73 -16.15
C THR A 103 -11.89 16.57 -17.36
N ALA A 104 -12.88 17.27 -17.91
CA ALA A 104 -12.73 18.08 -19.09
C ALA A 104 -13.37 19.46 -18.91
N THR A 105 -12.85 20.44 -19.65
CA THR A 105 -13.39 21.78 -19.78
C THR A 105 -13.76 22.06 -21.23
N ALA A 106 -14.73 22.93 -21.45
CA ALA A 106 -15.15 23.41 -22.76
C ALA A 106 -15.55 24.88 -22.65
N SER A 107 -15.48 25.62 -23.75
CA SER A 107 -15.96 27.01 -23.82
C SER A 107 -17.49 27.06 -23.98
N ASP A 108 -18.05 26.09 -24.73
CA ASP A 108 -19.49 25.98 -24.97
C ASP A 108 -19.92 24.53 -25.26
N ILE A 109 -21.22 24.24 -25.09
CA ILE A 109 -21.84 22.99 -25.54
C ILE A 109 -23.21 23.24 -26.15
N GLU A 110 -23.56 22.41 -27.13
CA GLU A 110 -24.92 22.37 -27.67
C GLU A 110 -25.60 21.07 -27.24
N ILE A 111 -26.80 21.19 -26.68
CA ILE A 111 -27.62 20.06 -26.26
C ILE A 111 -28.89 20.03 -27.11
N ILE A 112 -29.09 18.93 -27.82
CA ILE A 112 -30.30 18.66 -28.60
C ILE A 112 -31.21 17.67 -27.86
N TYR A 113 -32.50 17.72 -28.15
CA TYR A 113 -33.46 16.75 -27.64
C TYR A 113 -33.88 15.79 -28.75
N LYS A 114 -33.62 14.49 -28.57
CA LYS A 114 -33.95 13.44 -29.55
C LYS A 114 -34.51 12.22 -28.82
N GLU A 115 -35.64 11.70 -29.29
CA GLU A 115 -36.28 10.49 -28.72
C GLU A 115 -36.50 10.53 -27.19
N GLY A 116 -36.93 11.69 -26.66
CA GLY A 116 -37.18 11.83 -25.22
C GLY A 116 -35.91 11.96 -24.37
N ARG A 117 -34.74 12.17 -24.98
CA ARG A 117 -33.45 12.27 -24.29
C ARG A 117 -32.68 13.52 -24.76
N SER A 118 -32.10 14.22 -23.81
CA SER A 118 -31.12 15.29 -24.10
C SER A 118 -29.79 14.65 -24.49
N CYS A 119 -29.15 15.11 -25.54
CA CYS A 119 -27.85 14.62 -26.01
C CYS A 119 -26.96 15.82 -26.32
N ILE A 120 -25.66 15.72 -26.03
CA ILE A 120 -24.70 16.74 -26.46
C ILE A 120 -24.44 16.52 -27.96
N SER A 121 -24.79 17.48 -28.80
CA SER A 121 -24.50 17.45 -30.25
C SER A 121 -23.15 18.08 -30.57
N ARG A 122 -22.72 19.06 -29.77
CA ARG A 122 -21.52 19.86 -30.03
C ARG A 122 -20.82 20.23 -28.74
N ILE A 123 -19.49 20.24 -28.75
CA ILE A 123 -18.64 20.76 -27.67
C ILE A 123 -17.62 21.70 -28.32
N VAL A 124 -17.41 22.89 -27.78
CA VAL A 124 -16.43 23.85 -28.29
C VAL A 124 -15.24 23.89 -27.33
N ASP A 125 -14.02 23.89 -27.89
CA ASP A 125 -12.75 23.92 -27.16
C ASP A 125 -12.64 22.85 -26.05
N LEU A 126 -12.97 21.60 -26.38
CA LEU A 126 -12.86 20.49 -25.44
C LEU A 126 -11.39 20.27 -25.03
N GLN A 127 -11.14 20.30 -23.72
CA GLN A 127 -9.82 20.12 -23.13
C GLN A 127 -9.89 19.13 -21.97
N ILE A 128 -9.10 18.05 -22.00
CA ILE A 128 -9.04 17.06 -20.93
C ILE A 128 -7.96 17.49 -19.93
N VAL A 129 -8.41 17.95 -18.76
CA VAL A 129 -7.53 18.47 -17.70
C VAL A 129 -7.09 17.40 -16.70
N ASN A 130 -7.79 16.26 -16.64
CA ASN A 130 -7.39 15.07 -15.89
C ASN A 130 -7.93 13.80 -16.59
N GLY A 131 -7.17 12.70 -16.52
CA GLY A 131 -7.54 11.44 -17.17
C GLY A 131 -6.80 11.16 -18.49
N GLY A 132 -5.73 11.90 -18.79
CA GLY A 132 -4.88 11.64 -19.97
C GLY A 132 -4.35 10.19 -20.05
N GLN A 133 -4.18 9.50 -18.91
CA GLN A 133 -3.74 8.09 -18.89
C GLN A 133 -4.82 7.16 -19.42
N THR A 134 -6.07 7.42 -19.03
CA THR A 134 -7.27 6.69 -19.48
C THR A 134 -7.42 6.88 -20.99
N THR A 135 -7.48 8.13 -21.44
CA THR A 135 -7.68 8.52 -22.84
C THR A 135 -6.58 7.97 -23.76
N ALA A 136 -5.30 8.15 -23.40
CA ALA A 136 -4.18 7.64 -24.20
C ALA A 136 -4.09 6.11 -24.19
N SER A 137 -4.51 5.43 -23.11
CA SER A 137 -4.50 3.96 -23.05
C SER A 137 -5.57 3.36 -23.95
N LEU A 138 -6.77 3.97 -24.03
CA LEU A 138 -7.83 3.58 -24.95
C LEU A 138 -7.38 3.73 -26.40
N ALA A 139 -6.87 4.92 -26.77
CA ALA A 139 -6.33 5.21 -28.09
C ALA A 139 -5.24 4.22 -28.52
N LYS A 140 -4.27 3.98 -27.62
CA LYS A 140 -3.19 3.04 -27.86
C LYS A 140 -3.68 1.60 -27.99
N ALA A 141 -4.64 1.16 -27.16
CA ALA A 141 -5.20 -0.19 -27.24
C ALA A 141 -5.99 -0.38 -28.55
N LYS A 142 -6.73 0.64 -29.00
CA LYS A 142 -7.44 0.64 -30.30
C LYS A 142 -6.48 0.45 -31.46
N ILE A 143 -5.38 1.22 -31.52
CA ILE A 143 -4.42 1.15 -32.63
C ILE A 143 -3.49 -0.06 -32.53
N LYS A 144 -2.81 -0.23 -31.38
CA LYS A 144 -1.72 -1.20 -31.24
C LYS A 144 -2.23 -2.61 -30.99
N ASP A 145 -3.22 -2.74 -30.12
CA ASP A 145 -3.73 -4.03 -29.67
C ASP A 145 -5.00 -4.44 -30.44
N LYS A 146 -5.53 -3.56 -31.30
CA LYS A 146 -6.79 -3.75 -32.05
C LYS A 146 -7.96 -4.12 -31.14
N ALA A 147 -7.98 -3.55 -29.94
CA ALA A 147 -9.00 -3.84 -28.93
C ALA A 147 -10.37 -3.31 -29.36
N ASP A 148 -11.42 -4.10 -29.11
CA ASP A 148 -12.80 -3.65 -29.23
C ASP A 148 -13.18 -2.80 -28.01
N LEU A 149 -13.54 -1.53 -28.25
CA LEU A 149 -13.91 -0.57 -27.19
C LEU A 149 -15.43 -0.41 -27.05
N SER A 150 -16.24 -1.16 -27.80
CA SER A 150 -17.71 -1.02 -27.84
C SER A 150 -18.40 -1.18 -26.49
N LYS A 151 -17.78 -1.94 -25.56
CA LYS A 151 -18.29 -2.19 -24.21
C LYS A 151 -17.71 -1.26 -23.14
N ILE A 152 -16.85 -0.32 -23.54
CA ILE A 152 -16.16 0.57 -22.62
C ILE A 152 -16.87 1.90 -22.55
N PHE A 153 -17.20 2.31 -21.33
CA PHE A 153 -17.78 3.60 -21.02
C PHE A 153 -16.95 4.32 -19.97
N VAL A 154 -16.78 5.63 -20.13
CA VAL A 154 -15.92 6.47 -19.28
C VAL A 154 -16.74 7.61 -18.71
N GLN A 155 -16.75 7.74 -17.39
CA GLN A 155 -17.35 8.91 -16.73
C GLN A 155 -16.55 10.16 -17.10
N MET A 156 -17.22 11.22 -17.55
CA MET A 156 -16.64 12.52 -17.84
C MET A 156 -17.31 13.59 -16.98
N LYS A 157 -16.52 14.31 -16.19
CA LYS A 157 -16.93 15.57 -15.58
C LYS A 157 -16.59 16.71 -16.53
N LEU A 158 -17.60 17.29 -17.18
CA LEU A 158 -17.44 18.40 -18.11
C LEU A 158 -17.83 19.71 -17.43
N THR A 159 -16.96 20.71 -17.47
CA THR A 159 -17.22 22.05 -16.92
C THR A 159 -17.13 23.09 -18.02
N ILE A 160 -18.16 23.91 -18.17
CA ILE A 160 -18.17 25.02 -19.12
C ILE A 160 -17.49 26.22 -18.46
N VAL A 161 -16.46 26.74 -19.10
CA VAL A 161 -15.64 27.83 -18.60
C VAL A 161 -15.56 28.90 -19.68
N SER A 162 -16.14 30.06 -19.40
CA SER A 162 -16.01 31.21 -20.31
C SER A 162 -14.55 31.63 -20.49
N ASP A 163 -14.21 32.19 -21.63
CA ASP A 163 -12.85 32.66 -21.95
C ASP A 163 -12.29 33.60 -20.89
N SER A 164 -13.14 34.51 -20.38
CA SER A 164 -12.77 35.48 -19.33
C SER A 164 -12.34 34.85 -18.00
N GLN A 165 -12.72 33.60 -17.73
CA GLN A 165 -12.43 32.87 -16.50
C GLN A 165 -11.42 31.73 -16.69
N SER A 166 -11.12 31.38 -17.94
CA SER A 166 -10.30 30.22 -18.33
C SER A 166 -8.94 30.20 -17.63
N GLU A 167 -8.18 31.31 -17.70
CA GLU A 167 -6.84 31.46 -17.13
C GLU A 167 -6.79 31.27 -15.60
N LYS A 168 -7.90 31.52 -14.90
CA LYS A 168 -7.98 31.41 -13.43
C LYS A 168 -8.57 30.09 -12.97
N ILE A 169 -9.56 29.57 -13.69
CA ILE A 169 -10.36 28.42 -13.25
C ILE A 169 -9.76 27.10 -13.74
N ILE A 170 -9.32 27.01 -15.00
CA ILE A 170 -8.78 25.77 -15.58
C ILE A 170 -7.57 25.25 -14.79
N PRO A 171 -6.58 26.09 -14.39
CA PRO A 171 -5.46 25.62 -13.56
C PRO A 171 -5.91 25.06 -12.21
N LYS A 172 -6.92 25.66 -11.57
CA LYS A 172 -7.46 25.18 -10.29
C LYS A 172 -8.20 23.86 -10.45
N ILE A 173 -9.02 23.71 -11.50
CA ILE A 173 -9.70 22.44 -11.79
C ILE A 173 -8.67 21.33 -11.96
N SER A 174 -7.61 21.60 -12.71
CA SER A 174 -6.50 20.66 -12.88
C SER A 174 -5.78 20.35 -11.57
N GLU A 175 -5.40 21.37 -10.78
CA GLU A 175 -4.74 21.20 -9.48
C GLU A 175 -5.56 20.30 -8.55
N TYR A 176 -6.87 20.58 -8.41
CA TYR A 176 -7.75 19.82 -7.52
C TYR A 176 -8.06 18.42 -8.04
N ALA A 177 -8.19 18.23 -9.35
CA ALA A 177 -8.35 16.90 -9.94
C ALA A 177 -7.09 16.04 -9.76
N ASN A 178 -5.90 16.65 -9.77
CA ASN A 178 -4.62 15.97 -9.61
C ASN A 178 -4.20 15.74 -8.15
N THR A 179 -4.74 16.50 -7.20
CA THR A 179 -4.42 16.41 -5.76
C THR A 179 -5.33 15.46 -4.99
N GLN A 180 -6.33 14.84 -5.64
CA GLN A 180 -7.04 13.70 -5.06
C GLN A 180 -6.03 12.60 -4.72
N ASN A 181 -5.89 12.33 -3.42
CA ASN A 181 -4.83 11.47 -2.90
C ASN A 181 -4.87 10.10 -3.59
N LYS A 182 -3.75 9.72 -4.21
CA LYS A 182 -3.54 8.37 -4.70
C LYS A 182 -3.70 7.38 -3.54
N VAL A 183 -4.66 6.46 -3.66
CA VAL A 183 -4.79 5.33 -2.74
C VAL A 183 -3.56 4.44 -2.90
N ASN A 184 -2.79 4.26 -1.83
CA ASN A 184 -1.63 3.38 -1.87
C ASN A 184 -2.05 1.92 -1.63
N ILE A 185 -1.30 0.97 -2.16
CA ILE A 185 -1.49 -0.47 -1.86
C ILE A 185 -1.44 -0.70 -0.34
N SER A 186 -0.56 0.04 0.33
CA SER A 186 -0.52 0.06 1.78
C SER A 186 -1.88 0.42 2.38
N ASP A 187 -2.58 1.45 1.90
CA ASP A 187 -3.90 1.83 2.41
C ASP A 187 -4.94 0.71 2.26
N LEU A 188 -4.98 0.02 1.12
CA LEU A 188 -5.90 -1.10 0.86
C LEU A 188 -5.64 -2.33 1.75
N SER A 189 -4.39 -2.56 2.14
CA SER A 189 -4.00 -3.72 2.96
C SER A 189 -4.26 -3.55 4.46
N ALA A 190 -4.79 -2.40 4.91
CA ALA A 190 -4.90 -2.08 6.33
C ALA A 190 -5.66 -3.15 7.12
N ASN A 191 -6.71 -3.74 6.55
CA ASN A 191 -7.58 -4.71 7.24
C ASN A 191 -7.09 -6.16 7.16
N HIS A 192 -5.92 -6.42 6.58
CA HIS A 192 -5.37 -7.77 6.57
C HIS A 192 -5.10 -8.25 8.02
N PRO A 193 -5.48 -9.48 8.42
CA PRO A 193 -5.35 -9.99 9.80
C PRO A 193 -3.95 -9.85 10.39
N TYR A 194 -2.91 -10.10 9.60
CA TYR A 194 -1.51 -9.82 9.97
C TYR A 194 -1.32 -8.41 10.57
N HIS A 195 -1.82 -7.36 9.89
CA HIS A 195 -1.61 -5.99 10.34
C HIS A 195 -2.43 -5.64 11.58
N ILE A 196 -3.63 -6.22 11.72
CA ILE A 196 -4.45 -6.12 12.93
C ILE A 196 -3.70 -6.74 14.11
N LYS A 197 -3.12 -7.95 13.92
CA LYS A 197 -2.35 -8.62 14.97
C LYS A 197 -1.13 -7.83 15.42
N ILE A 198 -0.39 -7.20 14.50
CA ILE A 198 0.73 -6.33 14.86
C ILE A 198 0.27 -5.08 15.61
N GLU A 199 -0.88 -4.51 15.24
CA GLU A 199 -1.48 -3.41 15.99
C GLU A 199 -1.84 -3.84 17.42
N GLU A 200 -2.53 -4.96 17.60
CA GLU A 200 -2.87 -5.50 18.92
C GLU A 200 -1.61 -5.66 19.80
N LEU A 201 -0.55 -6.29 19.26
CA LEU A 201 0.72 -6.47 19.96
C LEU A 201 1.36 -5.12 20.32
N SER A 202 1.28 -4.14 19.42
CA SER A 202 1.76 -2.77 19.64
C SER A 202 1.01 -2.04 20.76
N ARG A 203 -0.29 -2.31 20.95
CA ARG A 203 -1.07 -1.73 22.06
C ARG A 203 -0.86 -2.48 23.37
N LYS A 204 -0.61 -3.79 23.29
CA LYS A 204 -0.44 -4.68 24.45
C LYS A 204 0.94 -4.56 25.11
N LEU A 205 2.01 -4.44 24.32
CA LEU A 205 3.38 -4.57 24.81
C LEU A 205 4.02 -3.21 25.13
N TRP A 206 4.33 -3.01 26.40
CA TRP A 206 5.06 -1.85 26.92
C TRP A 206 6.56 -2.05 26.80
N ALA A 207 7.24 -1.12 26.13
CA ALA A 207 8.69 -1.04 26.10
C ALA A 207 9.21 -0.55 27.45
N PRO A 208 10.21 -1.23 28.02
CA PRO A 208 10.77 -0.89 29.32
C PRO A 208 11.47 0.48 29.30
N PRO A 209 11.69 1.09 30.49
CA PRO A 209 12.40 2.35 30.61
C PRO A 209 13.85 2.21 30.13
N THR A 210 14.37 3.31 29.59
CA THR A 210 15.78 3.42 29.21
C THR A 210 16.54 4.23 30.25
N LYS A 211 17.87 4.30 30.13
CA LYS A 211 18.70 5.18 30.97
C LYS A 211 18.27 6.65 30.92
N THR A 212 17.67 7.09 29.82
CA THR A 212 17.25 8.48 29.60
C THR A 212 15.77 8.72 29.85
N VAL A 213 14.95 7.66 29.88
CA VAL A 213 13.49 7.73 30.07
C VAL A 213 13.08 6.72 31.12
N LEU A 214 12.81 7.19 32.35
CA LEU A 214 12.49 6.37 33.54
C LEU A 214 11.05 5.83 33.59
N ARG A 215 10.37 5.75 32.44
CA ARG A 215 8.99 5.24 32.35
C ARG A 215 8.81 4.32 31.18
N ASP A 216 7.86 3.41 31.32
CA ASP A 216 7.39 2.59 30.22
C ASP A 216 6.81 3.45 29.11
N SER A 217 7.00 3.00 27.88
CA SER A 217 6.51 3.66 26.66
C SER A 217 6.01 2.62 25.66
N GLY A 218 5.21 3.05 24.70
CA GLY A 218 4.59 2.17 23.72
C GLY A 218 5.16 2.41 22.33
N TRP A 219 5.59 1.34 21.67
CA TRP A 219 5.83 1.38 20.23
C TRP A 219 4.50 1.41 19.50
N PHE A 220 4.19 2.51 18.83
CA PHE A 220 2.95 2.69 18.10
C PHE A 220 3.12 2.23 16.67
N TYR A 221 2.42 1.15 16.32
CA TYR A 221 2.23 0.75 14.93
C TYR A 221 1.05 1.51 14.32
N GLU A 222 1.31 2.29 13.27
CA GLU A 222 0.29 2.98 12.49
C GLU A 222 -0.16 2.09 11.33
N ARG A 223 -1.28 1.39 11.55
CA ARG A 223 -1.88 0.48 10.57
C ARG A 223 -2.63 1.23 9.48
N SER A 224 -3.34 2.29 9.83
CA SER A 224 -4.06 3.15 8.88
C SER A 224 -3.48 4.55 8.92
N ARG A 225 -3.35 5.20 7.76
CA ARG A 225 -2.75 6.54 7.67
C ARG A 225 -3.52 7.51 8.56
N GLY A 226 -2.82 8.22 9.45
CA GLY A 226 -3.41 9.22 10.34
C GLY A 226 -3.92 8.68 11.68
N GLN A 227 -3.90 7.36 11.89
CA GLN A 227 -4.35 6.72 13.12
C GLN A 227 -3.61 7.24 14.37
N TYR A 228 -2.32 7.60 14.26
CA TYR A 228 -1.59 8.20 15.38
C TYR A 228 -2.13 9.60 15.73
N ASN A 229 -2.46 10.42 14.73
CA ASN A 229 -3.00 11.76 14.95
C ASN A 229 -4.42 11.71 15.51
N GLU A 230 -5.23 10.76 15.04
CA GLU A 230 -6.57 10.48 15.56
C GLU A 230 -6.52 10.08 17.04
N MET A 231 -5.63 9.15 17.40
CA MET A 231 -5.40 8.79 18.81
C MET A 231 -5.01 10.02 19.64
N LEU A 232 -4.12 10.89 19.12
CA LEU A 232 -3.74 12.12 19.82
C LEU A 232 -4.90 13.13 19.97
N ALA A 233 -5.91 13.08 19.11
CA ALA A 233 -7.07 13.97 19.15
C ALA A 233 -8.17 13.46 20.10
N SER A 234 -8.25 12.14 20.32
CA SER A 234 -9.27 11.52 21.18
C SER A 234 -8.98 11.59 22.69
N GLY A 235 -7.83 12.10 23.10
CA GLY A 235 -7.46 12.18 24.51
C GLY A 235 -6.47 13.29 24.84
N ASN A 236 -5.87 13.24 26.03
CA ASN A 236 -4.88 14.22 26.44
C ASN A 236 -3.60 14.07 25.61
N ARG A 237 -3.44 14.97 24.64
CA ARG A 237 -2.35 14.97 23.65
C ARG A 237 -0.95 14.92 24.28
N ASN A 238 -0.73 15.57 25.43
CA ASN A 238 0.58 15.60 26.08
C ASN A 238 0.89 14.25 26.74
N LEU A 239 -0.08 13.68 27.47
CA LEU A 239 0.07 12.35 28.06
C LEU A 239 0.24 11.26 26.99
N LEU A 240 -0.50 11.35 25.89
CA LEU A 240 -0.39 10.38 24.80
C LEU A 240 0.93 10.47 24.04
N LYS A 241 1.51 11.67 23.86
CA LYS A 241 2.86 11.82 23.29
C LYS A 241 3.95 11.27 24.19
N ILE A 242 3.75 11.30 25.51
CA ILE A 242 4.63 10.66 26.49
C ILE A 242 4.50 9.14 26.40
N LYS A 243 3.26 8.64 26.36
CA LYS A 243 2.95 7.21 26.30
C LYS A 243 3.40 6.58 24.97
N TYR A 244 3.23 7.29 23.86
CA TYR A 244 3.56 6.86 22.50
C TYR A 244 4.41 7.94 21.81
N PRO A 245 5.71 8.03 22.10
CA PRO A 245 6.58 9.04 21.50
C PRO A 245 6.78 8.82 20.00
N LYS A 246 6.93 9.90 19.23
CA LYS A 246 7.16 9.82 17.78
C LYS A 246 8.39 8.99 17.39
N THR A 247 9.40 8.91 18.25
CA THR A 247 10.59 8.07 18.03
C THR A 247 10.27 6.58 18.00
N GLN A 248 9.18 6.15 18.66
CA GLN A 248 8.68 4.78 18.72
C GLN A 248 7.46 4.54 17.81
N LEU A 249 7.20 5.43 16.85
CA LEU A 249 6.17 5.28 15.82
C LEU A 249 6.74 4.62 14.56
N PHE A 250 5.99 3.70 13.94
CA PHE A 250 6.33 3.15 12.62
C PHE A 250 5.09 2.73 11.83
N THR A 251 5.18 2.81 10.51
CA THR A 251 4.07 2.53 9.59
C THR A 251 4.16 1.12 8.98
N LYS A 252 3.13 0.71 8.22
CA LYS A 252 3.16 -0.48 7.35
C LYS A 252 4.39 -0.57 6.44
N THR A 253 4.78 0.55 5.82
CA THR A 253 5.94 0.57 4.93
C THR A 253 7.26 0.48 5.69
N ASP A 254 7.32 1.00 6.92
CA ASP A 254 8.47 0.85 7.80
C ASP A 254 8.62 -0.61 8.26
N LEU A 255 7.53 -1.23 8.68
CA LEU A 255 7.50 -2.66 9.01
C LEU A 255 8.04 -3.50 7.85
N ALA A 256 7.58 -3.26 6.62
CA ALA A 256 8.10 -3.97 5.45
C ALA A 256 9.60 -3.77 5.26
N LYS A 257 10.15 -2.56 5.46
CA LYS A 257 11.61 -2.35 5.41
C LYS A 257 12.33 -3.16 6.50
N TYR A 258 11.85 -3.05 7.73
CA TYR A 258 12.46 -3.73 8.88
C TYR A 258 12.44 -5.25 8.74
N MET A 259 11.43 -5.82 8.09
CA MET A 259 11.38 -7.26 7.88
C MET A 259 12.20 -7.70 6.67
N MET A 260 12.01 -7.04 5.53
CA MET A 260 12.60 -7.47 4.25
C MET A 260 14.14 -7.42 4.25
N ILE A 261 14.77 -6.47 4.94
CA ILE A 261 16.25 -6.39 5.03
C ILE A 261 16.86 -7.68 5.63
N TRP A 262 16.18 -8.28 6.60
CA TRP A 262 16.71 -9.40 7.36
C TRP A 262 16.21 -10.74 6.83
N ASP A 263 14.95 -10.79 6.38
CA ASP A 263 14.27 -12.03 6.02
C ASP A 263 14.37 -12.36 4.52
N SER A 264 14.68 -11.38 3.67
CA SER A 264 14.92 -11.59 2.24
C SER A 264 16.42 -11.61 1.90
N PRO A 265 16.87 -12.41 0.91
CA PRO A 265 18.21 -12.31 0.36
C PRO A 265 18.35 -11.19 -0.70
N GLU A 266 17.28 -10.47 -1.02
CA GLU A 266 17.22 -9.51 -2.13
C GLU A 266 17.05 -8.06 -1.63
N PRO A 267 18.11 -7.38 -1.15
CA PRO A 267 18.02 -6.01 -0.62
C PRO A 267 17.57 -4.97 -1.67
N LYS A 268 17.63 -5.32 -2.97
CA LYS A 268 17.11 -4.47 -4.06
C LYS A 268 15.65 -4.07 -3.85
N TRP A 269 14.79 -4.95 -3.30
CA TRP A 269 13.37 -4.65 -3.12
C TRP A 269 13.15 -3.49 -2.17
N VAL A 270 13.99 -3.39 -1.13
CA VAL A 270 13.98 -2.29 -0.18
C VAL A 270 14.49 -1.00 -0.85
N ASN A 271 15.54 -1.10 -1.68
CA ASN A 271 16.06 0.02 -2.47
C ASN A 271 15.13 0.49 -3.61
N MET A 272 14.17 -0.32 -4.05
CA MET A 272 13.15 0.08 -5.03
C MET A 272 12.12 1.07 -4.49
N GLY A 273 12.14 1.34 -3.18
CA GLY A 273 11.31 2.33 -2.50
C GLY A 273 10.16 1.71 -1.69
N ALA A 274 9.63 2.50 -0.77
CA ALA A 274 8.70 2.05 0.27
C ALA A 274 7.47 1.28 -0.26
N GLN A 275 6.80 1.78 -1.31
CA GLN A 275 5.59 1.14 -1.85
C GLN A 275 5.89 -0.17 -2.60
N LYS A 276 7.00 -0.24 -3.38
CA LYS A 276 7.39 -1.46 -4.09
C LYS A 276 7.84 -2.55 -3.11
N ASN A 277 8.63 -2.17 -2.09
CA ASN A 277 9.02 -3.07 -1.02
C ASN A 277 7.79 -3.58 -0.26
N PHE A 278 6.86 -2.68 0.07
CA PHE A 278 5.62 -3.05 0.76
C PHE A 278 4.79 -4.02 -0.06
N ALA A 279 4.60 -3.78 -1.37
CA ALA A 279 3.88 -4.71 -2.24
C ALA A 279 4.50 -6.13 -2.22
N LYS A 280 5.84 -6.23 -2.28
CA LYS A 280 6.55 -7.51 -2.21
C LYS A 280 6.37 -8.19 -0.84
N PHE A 281 6.43 -7.41 0.24
CA PHE A 281 6.18 -7.90 1.59
C PHE A 281 4.73 -8.38 1.77
N SER A 282 3.75 -7.63 1.28
CA SER A 282 2.34 -8.03 1.32
C SER A 282 2.08 -9.32 0.55
N GLU A 283 2.67 -9.48 -0.63
CA GLU A 283 2.61 -10.74 -1.40
C GLU A 283 3.09 -11.94 -0.56
N TYR A 284 4.23 -11.77 0.12
CA TYR A 284 4.76 -12.79 1.02
C TYR A 284 3.83 -13.07 2.20
N ILE A 285 3.29 -12.05 2.86
CA ILE A 285 2.38 -12.20 3.99
C ILE A 285 1.09 -12.89 3.55
N SER A 286 0.44 -12.43 2.48
CA SER A 286 -0.80 -13.03 1.98
C SER A 286 -0.62 -14.52 1.63
N LYS A 287 0.52 -14.88 1.04
CA LYS A 287 0.84 -16.27 0.69
C LYS A 287 1.06 -17.17 1.91
N ASN A 288 1.61 -16.63 3.01
CA ASN A 288 2.08 -17.42 4.15
C ASN A 288 1.23 -17.25 5.42
N TRP A 289 0.27 -16.32 5.44
CA TRP A 289 -0.45 -15.92 6.65
C TRP A 289 -1.10 -17.11 7.37
N LYS A 290 -1.92 -17.92 6.67
CA LYS A 290 -2.62 -19.06 7.28
C LYS A 290 -1.66 -20.02 8.00
N LYS A 291 -0.49 -20.27 7.41
CA LYS A 291 0.55 -21.10 8.03
C LYS A 291 1.18 -20.41 9.23
N MET A 292 1.51 -19.13 9.11
CA MET A 292 2.09 -18.35 10.22
C MET A 292 1.15 -18.26 11.42
N GLU A 293 -0.14 -18.07 11.17
CA GLU A 293 -1.20 -18.04 12.16
C GLU A 293 -1.35 -19.39 12.86
N ALA A 294 -1.53 -20.48 12.11
CA ALA A 294 -1.61 -21.83 12.67
C ALA A 294 -0.33 -22.24 13.45
N GLU A 295 0.82 -21.69 13.06
CA GLU A 295 2.09 -21.93 13.73
C GLU A 295 2.35 -20.98 14.91
N GLY A 296 1.45 -20.04 15.22
CA GLY A 296 1.62 -19.07 16.31
C GLY A 296 2.80 -18.12 16.11
N LYS A 297 3.23 -17.90 14.85
CA LYS A 297 4.47 -17.16 14.50
C LYS A 297 4.38 -15.65 14.71
N VAL A 298 3.18 -15.09 14.77
CA VAL A 298 2.95 -13.66 15.05
C VAL A 298 2.51 -13.50 16.49
N ASN A 299 3.50 -13.40 17.37
CA ASN A 299 3.38 -13.41 18.83
C ASN A 299 4.21 -12.27 19.46
N ASP A 300 4.27 -12.25 20.79
CA ASP A 300 5.02 -11.24 21.54
C ASP A 300 6.50 -11.16 21.13
N TYR A 301 7.18 -12.30 20.90
CA TYR A 301 8.57 -12.30 20.42
C TYR A 301 8.69 -11.70 19.02
N TYR A 302 7.75 -12.02 18.12
CA TYR A 302 7.74 -11.48 16.76
C TYR A 302 7.64 -9.95 16.77
N PHE A 303 6.80 -9.37 17.64
CA PHE A 303 6.72 -7.92 17.80
C PHE A 303 8.00 -7.31 18.38
N LYS A 304 8.58 -7.94 19.42
CA LYS A 304 9.87 -7.51 20.00
C LYS A 304 10.99 -7.51 18.94
N LYS A 305 11.02 -8.54 18.08
CA LYS A 305 11.94 -8.61 16.93
C LYS A 305 11.73 -7.45 15.94
N ILE A 306 10.48 -7.12 15.60
CA ILE A 306 10.16 -5.96 14.74
C ILE A 306 10.74 -4.68 15.36
N VAL A 307 10.51 -4.47 16.65
CA VAL A 307 10.96 -3.27 17.36
C VAL A 307 12.48 -3.20 17.44
N ALA A 308 13.16 -4.32 17.75
CA ALA A 308 14.62 -4.36 17.73
C ALA A 308 15.18 -4.02 16.34
N ARG A 309 14.58 -4.54 15.27
CA ARG A 309 14.95 -4.18 13.88
C ARG A 309 14.66 -2.71 13.56
N ALA A 310 13.58 -2.14 14.10
CA ALA A 310 13.26 -0.73 13.98
C ALA A 310 14.30 0.15 14.68
N ILE A 311 14.76 -0.24 15.87
CA ILE A 311 15.83 0.43 16.62
C ILE A 311 17.11 0.42 15.78
N ILE A 312 17.55 -0.75 15.31
CA ILE A 312 18.76 -0.88 14.48
C ILE A 312 18.66 0.05 13.26
N PHE A 313 17.54 0.00 12.53
CA PHE A 313 17.37 0.81 11.33
C PHE A 313 17.41 2.31 11.63
N LYS A 314 16.59 2.78 12.57
CA LYS A 314 16.50 4.21 12.94
C LYS A 314 17.80 4.75 13.51
N GLN A 315 18.53 3.95 14.28
CA GLN A 315 19.82 4.35 14.83
C GLN A 315 20.91 4.36 13.75
N THR A 316 20.91 3.40 12.82
CA THR A 316 21.83 3.42 11.66
C THR A 316 21.61 4.67 10.80
N GLU A 317 20.36 5.09 10.56
CA GLU A 317 20.07 6.35 9.85
C GLU A 317 20.66 7.58 10.56
N LYS A 318 20.56 7.61 11.90
CA LYS A 318 21.14 8.69 12.71
C LYS A 318 22.67 8.65 12.65
N LEU A 319 23.28 7.48 12.80
CA LEU A 319 24.73 7.29 12.75
C LEU A 319 25.30 7.79 11.43
N VAL A 320 24.73 7.40 10.29
CA VAL A 320 25.15 7.87 8.95
C VAL A 320 25.04 9.38 8.85
N SER A 321 23.93 9.97 9.30
CA SER A 321 23.70 11.42 9.22
C SER A 321 24.66 12.23 10.08
N ALA A 322 25.27 11.61 11.09
CA ALA A 322 26.22 12.24 12.00
C ALA A 322 27.69 12.10 11.54
N GLN A 323 27.97 11.34 10.48
CA GLN A 323 29.34 11.13 10.02
C GLN A 323 29.89 12.33 9.24
N GLU A 324 31.15 12.68 9.48
CA GLU A 324 31.83 13.78 8.78
C GLU A 324 31.96 13.54 7.27
N TRP A 325 32.12 12.28 6.86
CA TRP A 325 32.21 11.91 5.44
C TRP A 325 30.87 11.97 4.71
N TYR A 326 29.75 12.14 5.42
CA TYR A 326 28.41 12.10 4.83
C TYR A 326 28.01 13.45 4.23
N THR A 327 27.92 13.51 2.90
CA THR A 327 27.64 14.74 2.13
C THR A 327 26.17 14.91 1.72
N ASN A 328 25.21 14.44 2.54
CA ASN A 328 23.76 14.55 2.31
C ASN A 328 23.18 13.81 1.06
N GLY A 329 23.85 12.78 0.54
CA GLY A 329 23.37 11.93 -0.55
C GLY A 329 23.17 10.45 -0.17
N TYR A 330 22.21 9.75 -0.78
CA TYR A 330 22.07 8.27 -0.72
C TYR A 330 21.96 7.58 0.66
N ARG A 331 21.61 8.30 1.75
CA ARG A 331 21.52 7.73 3.11
C ARG A 331 20.73 6.44 3.17
N ALA A 332 19.56 6.42 2.53
CA ALA A 332 18.70 5.24 2.52
C ALA A 332 19.43 4.02 1.93
N ASN A 333 20.15 4.19 0.82
CA ASN A 333 20.88 3.12 0.15
C ASN A 333 22.02 2.59 1.03
N ILE A 334 22.78 3.50 1.67
CA ILE A 334 23.88 3.15 2.59
C ILE A 334 23.34 2.32 3.76
N VAL A 335 22.28 2.79 4.42
CA VAL A 335 21.66 2.10 5.56
C VAL A 335 21.14 0.73 5.15
N ILE A 336 20.40 0.64 4.03
CA ILE A 336 19.84 -0.63 3.55
C ILE A 336 20.95 -1.65 3.30
N TYR A 337 22.00 -1.27 2.57
CA TYR A 337 23.07 -2.20 2.23
C TYR A 337 23.97 -2.55 3.40
N THR A 338 24.20 -1.62 4.33
CA THR A 338 24.90 -1.91 5.59
C THR A 338 24.18 -3.00 6.37
N LEU A 339 22.86 -2.83 6.56
CA LEU A 339 22.07 -3.80 7.34
C LEU A 339 21.84 -5.11 6.59
N ALA A 340 21.73 -5.07 5.25
CA ALA A 340 21.68 -6.26 4.42
C ALA A 340 23.00 -7.04 4.49
N TYR A 341 24.14 -6.35 4.45
CA TYR A 341 25.46 -6.96 4.64
C TYR A 341 25.60 -7.60 6.02
N LEU A 342 25.23 -6.89 7.08
CA LEU A 342 25.24 -7.44 8.43
C LEU A 342 24.34 -8.68 8.54
N SER A 343 23.13 -8.64 7.97
CA SER A 343 22.23 -9.80 7.89
C SER A 343 22.89 -10.98 7.17
N TYR A 344 23.58 -10.74 6.06
CA TYR A 344 24.34 -11.76 5.33
C TYR A 344 25.46 -12.35 6.19
N PHE A 345 26.29 -11.50 6.82
CA PHE A 345 27.37 -11.93 7.69
C PHE A 345 26.88 -12.82 8.84
N LEU A 346 25.81 -12.40 9.53
CA LEU A 346 25.24 -13.17 10.63
C LEU A 346 24.76 -14.55 10.17
N LYS A 347 24.12 -14.63 9.00
CA LYS A 347 23.67 -15.91 8.41
C LYS A 347 24.85 -16.81 8.05
N LYS A 348 25.89 -16.26 7.42
CA LYS A 348 27.13 -16.97 7.03
C LYS A 348 27.84 -17.57 8.26
N ASN A 349 27.79 -16.88 9.40
CA ASN A 349 28.48 -17.29 10.62
C ASN A 349 27.57 -17.99 11.65
N SER A 350 26.35 -18.40 11.28
CA SER A 350 25.38 -19.04 12.18
C SER A 350 25.10 -18.24 13.47
N LYS A 351 25.15 -16.90 13.39
CA LYS A 351 24.84 -16.00 14.50
C LYS A 351 23.51 -15.29 14.28
N LYS A 352 22.92 -14.80 15.38
CA LYS A 352 21.71 -14.00 15.41
C LYS A 352 21.86 -12.86 16.42
N ILE A 353 21.14 -11.77 16.16
CA ILE A 353 20.97 -10.69 17.12
C ILE A 353 20.08 -11.17 18.26
N ASP A 354 20.48 -10.90 19.50
CA ASP A 354 19.62 -11.08 20.67
C ASP A 354 18.55 -9.97 20.71
N TYR A 355 17.44 -10.22 20.02
CA TYR A 355 16.33 -9.28 19.96
C TYR A 355 15.63 -9.07 21.31
N LEU A 356 15.71 -10.04 22.24
CA LEU A 356 15.11 -9.90 23.57
C LEU A 356 15.93 -8.98 24.44
N ARG A 357 17.26 -9.10 24.39
CA ARG A 357 18.18 -8.14 25.03
C ARG A 357 17.96 -6.74 24.48
N MET A 358 17.90 -6.58 23.16
CA MET A 358 17.69 -5.27 22.55
C MET A 358 16.32 -4.67 22.86
N TRP A 359 15.26 -5.49 22.95
CA TRP A 359 13.97 -5.05 23.45
C TRP A 359 14.07 -4.57 24.91
N LYS A 360 14.87 -5.21 25.76
CA LYS A 360 15.06 -4.77 27.14
C LYS A 360 15.83 -3.45 27.23
N GLU A 361 16.84 -3.28 26.38
CA GLU A 361 17.74 -2.11 26.41
C GLU A 361 17.19 -0.91 25.63
N GLN A 362 16.33 -1.14 24.63
CA GLN A 362 15.74 -0.14 23.72
C GLN A 362 16.77 0.76 22.99
N CYS A 363 18.02 0.31 22.89
CA CYS A 363 19.09 0.97 22.16
C CYS A 363 20.09 -0.03 21.57
N LEU A 364 21.00 0.45 20.73
CA LEU A 364 22.19 -0.31 20.37
C LEU A 364 23.20 -0.28 21.52
N SER A 365 24.09 -1.29 21.54
CA SER A 365 25.29 -1.26 22.37
C SER A 365 26.38 -0.43 21.69
N ALA A 366 27.37 0.02 22.45
CA ALA A 366 28.52 0.75 21.90
C ALA A 366 29.31 -0.08 20.87
N ASN A 367 29.44 -1.39 21.10
CA ASN A 367 30.12 -2.28 20.16
C ASN A 367 29.35 -2.41 18.84
N PHE A 368 28.02 -2.48 18.91
CA PHE A 368 27.19 -2.54 17.72
C PHE A 368 27.22 -1.19 16.96
N GLU A 369 27.11 -0.06 17.65
CA GLU A 369 27.26 1.26 17.02
C GLU A 369 28.60 1.40 16.29
N LYS A 370 29.71 0.99 16.91
CA LYS A 370 31.04 1.01 16.30
C LYS A 370 31.11 0.21 15.00
N VAL A 371 30.57 -1.02 14.99
CA VAL A 371 30.50 -1.86 13.78
C VAL A 371 29.68 -1.19 12.68
N LEU A 372 28.53 -0.59 13.02
CA LEU A 372 27.69 0.10 12.03
C LEU A 372 28.37 1.34 11.46
N VAL A 373 29.07 2.13 12.28
CA VAL A 373 29.82 3.31 11.81
C VAL A 373 30.87 2.91 10.76
N GLU A 374 31.66 1.89 11.04
CA GLU A 374 32.70 1.43 10.12
C GLU A 374 32.10 0.82 8.83
N LEU A 375 31.10 -0.06 8.98
CA LEU A 375 30.44 -0.66 7.82
C LEU A 375 29.73 0.39 6.93
N THR A 376 29.07 1.39 7.51
CA THR A 376 28.38 2.42 6.72
C THR A 376 29.34 3.24 5.87
N ARG A 377 30.54 3.56 6.39
CA ARG A 377 31.60 4.24 5.65
C ARG A 377 32.06 3.41 4.46
N GLU A 378 32.36 2.13 4.70
CA GLU A 378 32.86 1.27 3.63
C GLU A 378 31.79 0.95 2.58
N ILE A 379 30.55 0.71 3.00
CA ILE A 379 29.42 0.54 2.08
C ILE A 379 29.20 1.80 1.23
N ASN A 380 29.32 2.99 1.81
CA ASN A 380 29.28 4.23 1.03
C ASN A 380 30.37 4.24 -0.04
N ASN A 381 31.62 3.92 0.32
CA ASN A 381 32.73 3.84 -0.63
C ASN A 381 32.43 2.87 -1.78
N ILE A 382 31.92 1.67 -1.48
CA ILE A 382 31.56 0.67 -2.51
C ILE A 382 30.45 1.19 -3.43
N LEU A 383 29.44 1.86 -2.86
CA LEU A 383 28.30 2.38 -3.61
C LEU A 383 28.64 3.55 -4.53
N THR A 384 29.60 4.40 -4.12
CA THR A 384 29.98 5.61 -4.86
C THR A 384 31.14 5.37 -5.81
N SER A 385 32.00 4.39 -5.54
CA SER A 385 33.17 4.10 -6.38
C SER A 385 32.77 3.65 -7.79
N PRO A 386 33.50 4.07 -8.83
CA PRO A 386 33.39 3.48 -10.16
C PRO A 386 33.68 1.98 -10.08
N ASN A 387 32.87 1.15 -10.74
CA ASN A 387 33.16 -0.27 -10.90
C ASN A 387 32.63 -0.75 -12.26
N GLN A 388 33.22 -1.82 -12.78
CA GLN A 388 32.89 -2.33 -14.12
C GLN A 388 31.46 -2.89 -14.23
N ALA A 389 30.84 -3.28 -13.11
CA ALA A 389 29.49 -3.82 -13.08
C ALA A 389 28.40 -2.72 -13.09
N ARG A 390 28.75 -1.45 -12.85
CA ARG A 390 27.80 -0.34 -12.80
C ARG A 390 27.25 -0.06 -14.19
N THR A 391 25.94 -0.21 -14.31
CA THR A 391 25.18 0.12 -15.53
C THR A 391 24.65 1.56 -15.55
N THR A 392 24.78 2.30 -14.43
CA THR A 392 24.26 3.66 -14.28
C THR A 392 25.17 4.51 -13.39
N ASN A 393 25.35 5.79 -13.74
CA ASN A 393 26.09 6.74 -12.91
C ASN A 393 25.34 7.13 -11.63
N ASN A 394 24.00 7.07 -11.62
CA ASN A 394 23.19 7.37 -10.42
C ASN A 394 23.26 6.21 -9.40
N THR A 395 23.84 6.47 -8.22
CA THR A 395 23.96 5.48 -7.15
C THR A 395 22.62 4.93 -6.66
N SER A 396 21.56 5.75 -6.65
CA SER A 396 20.23 5.27 -6.24
C SER A 396 19.59 4.30 -7.24
N GLU A 397 19.88 4.43 -8.55
CA GLU A 397 19.44 3.47 -9.57
C GLU A 397 20.33 2.22 -9.59
N TRP A 398 21.62 2.41 -9.34
CA TRP A 398 22.57 1.31 -9.16
C TRP A 398 22.17 0.39 -8.01
N ALA A 399 21.80 0.97 -6.87
CA ALA A 399 21.33 0.28 -5.68
C ALA A 399 20.05 -0.58 -5.87
N LYS A 400 19.37 -0.46 -7.03
CA LYS A 400 18.20 -1.27 -7.37
C LYS A 400 18.57 -2.53 -8.17
N LYS A 401 19.84 -2.73 -8.50
CA LYS A 401 20.34 -3.83 -9.35
C LYS A 401 20.90 -4.97 -8.49
N ASP A 402 20.68 -6.21 -8.94
CA ASP A 402 21.30 -7.39 -8.33
C ASP A 402 22.84 -7.33 -8.37
N ALA A 403 23.39 -6.81 -9.46
CA ALA A 403 24.84 -6.63 -9.61
C ALA A 403 25.44 -5.73 -8.50
N CYS A 404 24.70 -4.73 -8.01
CA CYS A 404 25.16 -3.91 -6.88
C CYS A 404 25.32 -4.72 -5.60
N TRP A 405 24.39 -5.63 -5.35
CA TRP A 405 24.50 -6.54 -4.22
C TRP A 405 25.67 -7.52 -4.39
N GLY A 406 25.85 -8.05 -5.61
CA GLY A 406 26.99 -8.89 -5.95
C GLY A 406 28.34 -8.21 -5.69
N THR A 407 28.50 -6.93 -6.05
CA THR A 407 29.72 -6.15 -5.77
C THR A 407 29.98 -6.04 -4.27
N ILE A 408 28.97 -5.78 -3.45
CA ILE A 408 29.13 -5.68 -1.99
C ILE A 408 29.54 -7.02 -1.39
N ILE A 409 28.94 -8.13 -1.84
CA ILE A 409 29.29 -9.48 -1.37
C ILE A 409 30.71 -9.88 -1.80
N ALA A 410 31.17 -9.45 -2.98
CA ALA A 410 32.55 -9.68 -3.43
C ALA A 410 33.58 -9.05 -2.48
N GLU A 411 33.24 -7.93 -1.83
CA GLU A 411 34.07 -7.25 -0.82
C GLU A 411 33.92 -7.83 0.60
N SER A 412 33.28 -9.00 0.75
CA SER A 412 32.98 -9.55 2.08
C SER A 412 34.22 -9.80 2.95
N GLN A 413 35.35 -10.20 2.37
CA GLN A 413 36.60 -10.38 3.13
C GLN A 413 37.06 -9.08 3.80
N LYS A 414 36.95 -7.95 3.10
CA LYS A 414 37.28 -6.62 3.64
C LYS A 414 36.24 -6.21 4.67
N LEU A 415 34.96 -6.33 4.33
CA LEU A 415 33.85 -5.90 5.20
C LEU A 415 33.80 -6.69 6.52
N ASP A 416 34.15 -7.98 6.51
CA ASP A 416 34.22 -8.84 7.70
C ASP A 416 35.22 -8.31 8.74
N THR A 417 36.29 -7.60 8.32
CA THR A 417 37.30 -7.04 9.23
C THR A 417 36.76 -5.94 10.15
N PHE A 418 35.67 -5.28 9.76
CA PHE A 418 35.04 -4.25 10.58
C PHE A 418 34.11 -4.82 11.65
N ILE A 419 33.84 -6.14 11.61
CA ILE A 419 32.97 -6.81 12.57
C ILE A 419 33.81 -7.30 13.75
N THR A 420 33.81 -6.49 14.81
CA THR A 420 34.66 -6.70 15.99
C THR A 420 34.30 -7.96 16.79
N SER A 421 35.29 -8.53 17.47
CA SER A 421 35.10 -9.71 18.32
C SER A 421 34.15 -9.44 19.51
N GLU A 422 34.15 -8.19 19.98
CA GLU A 422 33.35 -7.66 21.07
C GLU A 422 31.88 -7.63 20.69
N PHE A 423 31.56 -7.19 19.48
CA PHE A 423 30.20 -7.30 18.94
C PHE A 423 29.79 -8.76 18.77
N ILE A 424 30.68 -9.64 18.29
CA ILE A 424 30.36 -11.07 18.12
C ILE A 424 29.98 -11.73 19.46
N LYS A 425 30.61 -11.34 20.57
CA LYS A 425 30.28 -11.82 21.93
C LYS A 425 28.88 -11.40 22.39
N GLU A 426 28.27 -10.37 21.79
CA GLU A 426 26.91 -9.93 22.11
C GLU A 426 25.83 -10.68 21.33
N LEU A 427 26.23 -11.46 20.31
CA LEU A 427 25.33 -12.26 19.49
C LEU A 427 25.00 -13.59 20.16
N ILE A 428 23.89 -14.20 19.72
CA ILE A 428 23.52 -15.57 20.09
C ILE A 428 23.70 -16.50 18.91
N ASP A 429 23.94 -17.77 19.19
CA ASP A 429 23.99 -18.80 18.16
C ASP A 429 22.60 -19.03 17.54
N LYS A 430 22.61 -19.51 16.29
CA LYS A 430 21.39 -19.78 15.53
C LYS A 430 20.48 -20.78 16.27
N GLU A 431 21.03 -21.82 16.85
CA GLU A 431 20.29 -22.87 17.56
C GLU A 431 19.56 -22.29 18.77
N LYS A 432 20.25 -21.46 19.58
CA LYS A 432 19.66 -20.78 20.72
C LYS A 432 18.53 -19.83 20.29
N ALA A 433 18.73 -19.10 19.19
CA ALA A 433 17.70 -18.21 18.66
C ALA A 433 16.46 -18.97 18.14
N GLU A 434 16.66 -20.14 17.54
CA GLU A 434 15.58 -21.02 17.07
C GLU A 434 14.76 -21.58 18.25
N LEU A 435 15.42 -22.02 19.32
CA LEU A 435 14.74 -22.45 20.55
C LEU A 435 13.84 -21.35 21.14
N ILE A 436 14.34 -20.12 21.25
CA ILE A 436 13.56 -18.97 21.73
C ILE A 436 12.31 -18.72 20.86
N VAL A 437 12.47 -18.85 19.54
CA VAL A 437 11.37 -18.70 18.58
C VAL A 437 10.34 -19.80 18.77
N ASP A 438 10.77 -21.06 18.89
CA ASP A 438 9.89 -22.21 19.01
C ASP A 438 9.12 -22.21 20.33
N GLU A 439 9.76 -21.85 21.44
CA GLU A 439 9.10 -21.65 22.74
C GLU A 439 8.03 -20.55 22.66
N ALA A 440 8.34 -19.42 22.02
CA ALA A 440 7.38 -18.33 21.85
C ALA A 440 6.18 -18.73 20.97
N ASN A 441 6.44 -19.47 19.87
CA ASN A 441 5.41 -19.99 18.98
C ASN A 441 4.51 -20.98 19.71
N HIS A 442 5.10 -21.92 20.46
CA HIS A 442 4.37 -22.90 21.26
C HIS A 442 3.49 -22.23 22.33
N LYS A 443 4.03 -21.23 23.04
CA LYS A 443 3.27 -20.44 24.01
C LYS A 443 2.08 -19.73 23.37
N GLN A 444 2.27 -19.16 22.18
CA GLN A 444 1.18 -18.51 21.44
C GLN A 444 0.08 -19.51 21.07
N LYS A 445 0.44 -20.70 20.55
CA LYS A 445 -0.53 -21.75 20.22
C LYS A 445 -1.37 -22.18 21.42
N ILE A 446 -0.74 -22.33 22.59
CA ILE A 446 -1.47 -22.65 23.83
C ILE A 446 -2.44 -21.53 24.18
N ALA A 447 -1.99 -20.27 24.13
CA ALA A 447 -2.85 -19.13 24.43
C ALA A 447 -4.04 -19.02 23.46
N ASP A 448 -3.81 -19.26 22.17
CA ASP A 448 -4.86 -19.25 21.15
C ASP A 448 -5.86 -20.39 21.41
N ALA A 449 -5.39 -21.61 21.71
CA ALA A 449 -6.25 -22.74 22.04
C ALA A 449 -7.13 -22.46 23.28
N ILE A 450 -6.58 -21.81 24.32
CA ILE A 450 -7.34 -21.39 25.50
C ILE A 450 -8.37 -20.32 25.13
N SER A 451 -7.99 -19.34 24.30
CA SER A 451 -8.89 -18.28 23.85
C SER A 451 -10.09 -18.85 23.07
N ILE A 452 -9.83 -19.79 22.16
CA ILE A 452 -10.87 -20.50 21.40
C ILE A 452 -11.79 -21.26 22.35
N GLN A 453 -11.21 -22.00 23.30
CA GLN A 453 -12.00 -22.75 24.28
C GLN A 453 -12.90 -21.85 25.13
N ASN A 454 -12.39 -20.70 25.59
CA ASN A 454 -13.18 -19.73 26.35
C ASN A 454 -14.29 -19.11 25.49
N LYS A 455 -13.99 -18.74 24.24
CA LYS A 455 -14.99 -18.20 23.29
C LYS A 455 -16.10 -19.21 23.01
N ILE A 456 -15.76 -20.45 22.70
CA ILE A 456 -16.74 -21.47 22.33
C ILE A 456 -17.60 -21.86 23.53
N ASN A 457 -17.01 -22.00 24.72
CA ASN A 457 -17.76 -22.34 25.93
C ASN A 457 -18.60 -21.16 26.47
N SER A 458 -18.28 -19.90 26.12
CA SER A 458 -19.10 -18.75 26.53
C SER A 458 -20.40 -18.65 25.72
N ILE A 459 -20.41 -19.12 24.46
CA ILE A 459 -21.61 -19.17 23.62
C ILE A 459 -22.71 -19.99 24.31
N ASP A 460 -23.93 -19.48 24.29
CA ASP A 460 -25.04 -20.06 25.03
C ASP A 460 -25.53 -21.38 24.39
N LYS A 461 -26.17 -22.21 25.21
CA LYS A 461 -26.60 -23.55 24.78
C LYS A 461 -27.73 -23.52 23.74
N TYR A 462 -28.53 -22.45 23.69
CA TYR A 462 -29.63 -22.30 22.74
C TYR A 462 -29.09 -21.96 21.35
N PHE A 463 -28.11 -21.06 21.26
CA PHE A 463 -27.39 -20.81 20.00
C PHE A 463 -26.90 -22.12 19.36
N TRP A 464 -26.24 -22.99 20.13
CA TRP A 464 -25.73 -24.25 19.60
C TRP A 464 -26.82 -25.23 19.13
N ARG A 465 -28.01 -25.20 19.76
CA ARG A 465 -29.17 -26.00 19.32
C ARG A 465 -29.72 -25.49 18.01
N ASP A 466 -29.90 -24.18 17.91
CA ASP A 466 -30.44 -23.54 16.71
C ASP A 466 -29.46 -23.71 15.54
N PHE A 467 -28.16 -23.55 15.81
CA PHE A 467 -27.11 -23.75 14.81
C PHE A 467 -27.05 -25.21 14.32
N LEU A 468 -27.22 -26.19 15.22
CA LEU A 468 -27.34 -27.60 14.81
C LEU A 468 -28.55 -27.83 13.90
N GLN A 469 -29.72 -27.31 14.27
CA GLN A 469 -30.93 -27.49 13.45
C GLN A 469 -30.77 -26.88 12.06
N TYR A 470 -30.22 -25.67 11.99
CA TYR A 470 -29.91 -25.01 10.73
C TYR A 470 -28.94 -25.85 9.88
N LEU A 471 -27.84 -26.32 10.47
CA LEU A 471 -26.87 -27.13 9.74
C LEU A 471 -27.44 -28.46 9.28
N GLU A 472 -28.33 -29.11 10.06
CA GLU A 472 -28.98 -30.36 9.63
C GLU A 472 -29.98 -30.16 8.49
N LYS A 473 -30.56 -28.96 8.36
CA LYS A 473 -31.52 -28.63 7.33
C LYS A 473 -30.86 -28.21 6.03
N GLU A 474 -29.85 -27.35 6.11
CA GLU A 474 -29.27 -26.66 4.95
C GLU A 474 -27.94 -27.27 4.50
N HIS A 475 -27.28 -28.10 5.34
CA HIS A 475 -25.94 -28.63 5.07
C HIS A 475 -25.80 -30.13 5.42
N GLN A 476 -24.73 -30.77 4.92
CA GLN A 476 -24.37 -32.13 5.33
C GLN A 476 -23.35 -32.08 6.48
N VAL A 477 -23.80 -32.45 7.69
CA VAL A 477 -22.95 -32.47 8.89
C VAL A 477 -22.52 -33.91 9.21
N GLY A 478 -21.22 -34.13 9.41
CA GLY A 478 -20.71 -35.45 9.76
C GLY A 478 -21.18 -35.92 11.14
N PHE A 479 -21.26 -37.24 11.35
CA PHE A 479 -21.72 -37.84 12.62
C PHE A 479 -20.99 -37.30 13.86
N LYS A 480 -19.66 -37.11 13.74
CA LYS A 480 -18.82 -36.58 14.82
C LYS A 480 -19.15 -35.11 15.15
N GLU A 481 -19.37 -34.29 14.14
CA GLU A 481 -19.71 -32.86 14.29
C GLU A 481 -21.08 -32.71 14.95
N LYS A 482 -22.08 -33.49 14.51
CA LYS A 482 -23.40 -33.56 15.14
C LYS A 482 -23.31 -33.92 16.62
N GLY A 483 -22.50 -34.91 16.98
CA GLY A 483 -22.29 -35.31 18.37
C GLY A 483 -21.71 -34.18 19.24
N ILE A 484 -20.77 -33.41 18.69
CA ILE A 484 -20.15 -32.27 19.38
C ILE A 484 -21.14 -31.10 19.53
N LEU A 485 -21.88 -30.77 18.47
CA LEU A 485 -22.93 -29.75 18.51
C LEU A 485 -24.04 -30.08 19.52
N LYS A 486 -24.48 -31.36 19.58
CA LYS A 486 -25.43 -31.82 20.60
C LYS A 486 -24.87 -31.64 22.01
N ALA A 487 -23.61 -31.99 22.24
CA ALA A 487 -22.96 -31.79 23.54
C ALA A 487 -22.93 -30.29 23.91
N ALA A 488 -22.61 -29.42 22.96
CA ALA A 488 -22.61 -27.96 23.14
C ALA A 488 -24.01 -27.43 23.47
N GLY A 489 -25.04 -27.91 22.77
CA GLY A 489 -26.43 -27.53 22.99
C GLY A 489 -27.04 -28.06 24.29
N LEU A 490 -26.44 -29.08 24.92
CA LEU A 490 -26.81 -29.51 26.26
C LEU A 490 -26.07 -28.69 27.34
N LYS A 491 -24.81 -28.30 27.07
CA LYS A 491 -23.94 -27.53 27.96
C LYS A 491 -23.86 -28.12 29.38
N VAL A 492 -23.81 -29.45 29.48
CA VAL A 492 -23.70 -30.18 30.76
C VAL A 492 -22.33 -29.96 31.42
N LYS A 493 -21.29 -29.79 30.60
CA LYS A 493 -19.92 -29.48 31.00
C LYS A 493 -19.23 -28.71 29.89
N ASP A 494 -18.12 -28.05 30.23
CA ASP A 494 -17.28 -27.39 29.23
C ASP A 494 -16.73 -28.39 28.21
N LEU A 495 -16.70 -27.94 26.96
CA LEU A 495 -16.16 -28.70 25.85
C LEU A 495 -14.63 -28.71 25.93
N SER A 496 -14.05 -29.85 25.54
CA SER A 496 -12.59 -29.99 25.40
C SER A 496 -12.05 -29.09 24.28
N SER A 497 -10.76 -28.76 24.31
CA SER A 497 -10.13 -27.92 23.27
C SER A 497 -10.29 -28.51 21.86
N LYS A 498 -10.25 -29.85 21.72
CA LYS A 498 -10.50 -30.54 20.43
C LYS A 498 -11.94 -30.35 19.94
N GLN A 499 -12.91 -30.37 20.85
CA GLN A 499 -14.31 -30.12 20.52
C GLN A 499 -14.53 -28.65 20.14
N CYS A 500 -13.90 -27.72 20.88
CA CYS A 500 -13.99 -26.29 20.59
C CYS A 500 -13.44 -25.94 19.21
N PHE A 501 -12.31 -26.55 18.80
CA PHE A 501 -11.74 -26.33 17.47
C PHE A 501 -12.66 -26.83 16.34
N VAL A 502 -13.37 -27.94 16.54
CA VAL A 502 -14.36 -28.42 15.57
C VAL A 502 -15.52 -27.44 15.43
N LEU A 503 -16.02 -26.90 16.56
CA LEU A 503 -17.11 -25.93 16.54
C LEU A 503 -16.70 -24.58 15.97
N GLU A 504 -15.48 -24.12 16.26
CA GLU A 504 -14.93 -22.91 15.64
C GLU A 504 -14.89 -23.04 14.12
N ARG A 505 -14.40 -24.15 13.59
CA ARG A 505 -14.37 -24.38 12.14
C ARG A 505 -15.77 -24.34 11.50
N LEU A 506 -16.77 -24.91 12.17
CA LEU A 506 -18.15 -24.86 11.69
C LEU A 506 -18.71 -23.43 11.70
N LEU A 507 -18.40 -22.64 12.73
CA LEU A 507 -18.76 -21.23 12.79
C LEU A 507 -18.08 -20.41 11.70
N GLU A 508 -16.81 -20.65 11.40
CA GLU A 508 -16.11 -19.98 10.29
C GLU A 508 -16.73 -20.30 8.93
N GLN A 509 -17.24 -21.52 8.76
CA GLN A 509 -17.84 -21.97 7.49
C GLN A 509 -19.27 -21.48 7.30
N HIS A 510 -20.08 -21.48 8.36
CA HIS A 510 -21.53 -21.32 8.25
C HIS A 510 -22.14 -20.26 9.20
N GLY A 511 -21.34 -19.68 10.09
CA GLY A 511 -21.82 -18.76 11.12
C GLY A 511 -22.43 -17.47 10.56
N GLU A 512 -21.78 -16.85 9.56
CA GLU A 512 -22.32 -15.62 8.94
C GLU A 512 -23.66 -15.86 8.22
N GLU A 513 -23.79 -17.00 7.54
CA GLU A 513 -25.04 -17.37 6.86
C GLU A 513 -26.16 -17.59 7.88
N PHE A 514 -25.84 -18.30 8.97
CA PHE A 514 -26.77 -18.53 10.06
C PHE A 514 -27.23 -17.23 10.74
N GLU A 515 -26.31 -16.30 11.03
CA GLU A 515 -26.65 -15.01 11.63
C GLU A 515 -27.56 -14.18 10.72
N LYS A 516 -27.32 -14.19 9.40
CA LYS A 516 -28.20 -13.53 8.43
C LYS A 516 -29.61 -14.12 8.48
N ILE A 517 -29.75 -15.44 8.46
CA ILE A 517 -31.06 -16.11 8.52
C ILE A 517 -31.80 -15.79 9.82
N GLN A 518 -31.11 -15.80 10.96
CA GLN A 518 -31.70 -15.39 12.24
C GLN A 518 -32.14 -13.91 12.24
N SER A 519 -31.41 -13.03 11.54
CA SER A 519 -31.78 -11.61 11.44
C SER A 519 -33.05 -11.39 10.58
N TYR A 520 -33.22 -12.13 9.48
CA TYR A 520 -34.43 -12.08 8.65
C TYR A 520 -35.66 -12.66 9.36
N GLY A 521 -35.48 -13.72 10.16
CA GLY A 521 -36.56 -14.30 10.97
C GLY A 521 -37.09 -13.38 12.08
N LYS A 522 -36.28 -12.43 12.57
CA LYS A 522 -36.71 -11.41 13.55
C LYS A 522 -37.44 -10.22 12.93
N LEU A 523 -37.11 -9.85 11.68
CA LEU A 523 -37.81 -8.78 10.96
C LEU A 523 -39.25 -9.18 10.60
N SER A 524 -39.53 -10.46 10.34
CA SER A 524 -40.90 -10.90 9.99
C SER A 524 -41.87 -11.01 11.18
N LEU A 525 -41.43 -10.76 12.42
CA LEU A 525 -42.27 -10.80 13.62
C LEU A 525 -42.75 -9.41 14.08
N HIS A 526 -42.26 -8.33 13.46
CA HIS A 526 -42.72 -6.96 13.72
C HIS A 526 -43.72 -6.41 12.69
N ASP A 527 -44.00 -7.17 11.62
CA ASP A 527 -44.95 -6.79 10.56
C ASP A 527 -46.25 -7.64 10.59
N TYR A 528 -46.68 -8.12 11.76
CA TYR A 528 -47.99 -8.74 11.96
C TYR A 528 -48.75 -8.15 13.14
#